data_AF-A0A7X0HNG1-F1
#
_entry.id   AF-A0A7X0HNG1-F1
#
_cell.length_a   1.000
_cell.length_b   1.000
_cell.length_c   1.000
_cell.angle_alpha   90.00
_cell.angle_beta   90.00
_cell.angle_gamma   90.00
#
_symmetry.space_group_name_H-M   'P 1'
#
loop_
_entity.id
_entity.type
_entity.pdbx_description
1 polymer ?
#
loop_
_entity_poly.entity_id
_entity_poly.type
_entity_poly.pdbx_seq_one_letter_code
_entity_poly.pdbx_strand_id
1 'polypeptide(L)'
;MIPHGVTPVDDRAAADIFGYSLGYWKDKKHWTEIPGLKLLNRKGTRRRIYSKEQLIAAQMQEARARRDNEMPKFDLPPVPAGEHPYDLLDLEESRLAVPEERRVTPSTWQTYKYGTKTRLPERDFNLGGKEVDGEVVGGDDFWFRKTILDWDANRPGPGSVPGRGRKVGSKNAAPRRLTPEAQERRDRTRQLLDENPTLTAAKLAEELGVHPVHAERLLSAARKESNSVPFATQQAQERRKRTRQLLDENLHGLTASKLAEEVGVTQGYAERLLHAARQDKLRELLAKRPELTVEDVQATFGFSVTAHARTLLDKVREESAEQ
;
A
#
# COMPACT_ATOMS: atom_id res chain seq x y z
N MET A 1 22.01 -10.95 -6.34
CA MET A 1 22.50 -12.23 -5.82
C MET A 1 23.83 -11.94 -5.19
N ILE A 2 23.98 -12.27 -3.91
CA ILE A 2 25.25 -12.10 -3.19
C ILE A 2 26.05 -13.39 -3.37
N PRO A 3 27.21 -13.35 -4.06
CA PRO A 3 27.97 -14.56 -4.33
C PRO A 3 28.53 -15.19 -3.06
N HIS A 4 28.68 -16.51 -3.07
CA HIS A 4 29.33 -17.23 -1.98
C HIS A 4 30.74 -16.68 -1.70
N GLY A 5 31.08 -16.55 -0.41
CA GLY A 5 32.38 -16.01 0.04
C GLY A 5 32.45 -14.49 0.07
N VAL A 6 31.41 -13.76 -0.33
CA VAL A 6 31.32 -12.30 -0.22
C VAL A 6 30.52 -11.92 1.02
N THR A 7 31.05 -11.01 1.84
CA THR A 7 30.30 -10.46 2.98
C THR A 7 29.43 -9.30 2.51
N PRO A 8 28.09 -9.42 2.50
CA PRO A 8 27.22 -8.33 2.07
C PRO A 8 27.11 -7.25 3.15
N VAL A 9 27.13 -5.98 2.73
CA VAL A 9 26.90 -4.82 3.60
C VAL A 9 25.92 -3.84 2.95
N ASP A 10 25.12 -3.16 3.79
CA ASP A 10 24.15 -2.15 3.36
C ASP A 10 24.77 -0.73 3.33
N ASP A 11 23.97 0.27 2.94
CA ASP A 11 24.41 1.68 2.93
C ASP A 11 24.91 2.17 4.30
N ARG A 12 24.38 1.63 5.41
CA ARG A 12 24.77 2.06 6.76
C ARG A 12 26.15 1.52 7.11
N ALA A 13 26.34 0.21 6.97
CA ALA A 13 27.64 -0.40 7.19
C ALA A 13 28.71 0.15 6.22
N ALA A 14 28.33 0.47 4.98
CA ALA A 14 29.20 1.15 4.04
C ALA A 14 29.62 2.55 4.51
N ALA A 15 28.66 3.37 4.98
CA ALA A 15 28.97 4.69 5.54
C ALA A 15 29.88 4.58 6.78
N ASP A 16 29.61 3.61 7.66
CA ASP A 16 30.41 3.34 8.86
C ASP A 16 31.86 2.95 8.51
N ILE A 17 32.07 2.15 7.45
CA ILE A 17 33.42 1.80 6.95
C ILE A 17 34.20 3.07 6.61
N PHE A 18 33.60 4.01 5.87
CA PHE A 18 34.29 5.24 5.44
C PHE A 18 34.32 6.35 6.50
N GLY A 19 33.68 6.14 7.66
CA GLY A 19 33.56 7.17 8.69
C GLY A 19 32.63 8.33 8.29
N TYR A 20 31.64 8.06 7.44
CA TYR A 20 30.66 9.05 6.98
C TYR A 20 29.32 8.89 7.68
N SER A 21 28.54 9.97 7.73
CA SER A 21 27.13 9.84 8.08
C SER A 21 26.35 9.15 6.95
N LEU A 22 25.30 8.40 7.29
CA LEU A 22 24.44 7.75 6.30
C LEU A 22 23.83 8.75 5.29
N GLY A 23 23.50 9.97 5.75
CA GLY A 23 23.01 11.04 4.88
C GLY A 23 24.07 11.46 3.87
N TYR A 24 25.29 11.75 4.34
CA TYR A 24 26.41 12.12 3.46
C TYR A 24 26.70 11.06 2.40
N TRP A 25 26.79 9.77 2.82
CA TRP A 25 26.99 8.64 1.91
C TRP A 25 25.96 8.63 0.77
N LYS A 26 24.67 8.81 1.13
CA LYS A 26 23.54 8.78 0.18
C LYS A 26 23.50 10.00 -0.73
N ASP A 27 23.70 11.20 -0.17
CA ASP A 27 23.55 12.46 -0.88
C ASP A 27 24.69 12.68 -1.87
N LYS A 28 25.92 12.37 -1.46
CA LYS A 28 27.10 12.43 -2.34
C LYS A 28 27.20 11.26 -3.30
N LYS A 29 26.41 10.21 -3.08
CA LYS A 29 26.46 8.97 -3.86
C LYS A 29 27.88 8.42 -3.95
N HIS A 30 28.61 8.42 -2.84
CA HIS A 30 30.06 8.16 -2.84
C HIS A 30 30.44 6.83 -3.52
N TRP A 31 29.56 5.81 -3.47
CA TRP A 31 29.76 4.56 -4.23
C TRP A 31 29.91 4.73 -5.75
N THR A 32 29.47 5.84 -6.36
CA THR A 32 29.67 6.11 -7.79
C THR A 32 31.07 6.67 -8.10
N GLU A 33 31.78 7.15 -7.08
CA GLU A 33 33.14 7.69 -7.19
C GLU A 33 34.21 6.60 -7.07
N ILE A 34 33.82 5.36 -6.78
CA ILE A 34 34.69 4.19 -6.62
C ILE A 34 34.61 3.31 -7.89
N PRO A 35 35.45 3.53 -8.92
CA PRO A 35 35.58 2.66 -10.08
C PRO A 35 35.70 1.18 -9.71
N GLY A 36 34.89 0.34 -10.37
CA GLY A 36 34.91 -1.12 -10.20
C GLY A 36 34.08 -1.66 -9.05
N LEU A 37 33.52 -0.80 -8.17
CA LEU A 37 32.64 -1.24 -7.09
C LEU A 37 31.35 -1.83 -7.67
N LYS A 38 31.09 -3.11 -7.40
CA LYS A 38 29.93 -3.82 -7.94
C LYS A 38 28.81 -3.87 -6.92
N LEU A 39 27.64 -3.38 -7.32
CA LEU A 39 26.40 -3.60 -6.58
C LEU A 39 25.98 -5.07 -6.70
N LEU A 40 25.75 -5.73 -5.56
CA LEU A 40 25.43 -7.17 -5.48
C LEU A 40 23.93 -7.47 -5.65
N ASN A 41 23.09 -6.45 -5.55
CA ASN A 41 21.64 -6.53 -5.68
C ASN A 41 21.18 -6.35 -7.13
N ARG A 42 19.95 -6.79 -7.40
CA ARG A 42 19.25 -6.57 -8.66
C ARG A 42 19.04 -5.07 -8.95
N LYS A 43 19.09 -4.69 -10.23
CA LYS A 43 18.71 -3.34 -10.67
C LYS A 43 17.26 -3.01 -10.26
N GLY A 44 17.07 -1.89 -9.56
CA GLY A 44 15.76 -1.41 -9.13
C GLY A 44 15.33 -1.83 -7.72
N THR A 45 16.15 -2.61 -6.99
CA THR A 45 15.89 -2.85 -5.56
C THR A 45 16.07 -1.57 -4.75
N ARG A 46 15.24 -1.38 -3.72
CA ARG A 46 15.22 -0.15 -2.89
C ARG A 46 16.50 0.06 -2.09
N ARG A 47 17.13 -1.01 -1.61
CA ARG A 47 18.40 -0.96 -0.85
C ARG A 47 19.55 -1.37 -1.74
N ARG A 48 20.71 -0.75 -1.52
CA ARG A 48 22.00 -1.11 -2.15
C ARG A 48 22.76 -2.07 -1.26
N ILE A 49 23.39 -3.05 -1.89
CA ILE A 49 24.21 -4.06 -1.21
C ILE A 49 25.57 -4.10 -1.89
N TYR A 50 26.61 -4.08 -1.09
CA TYR A 50 28.00 -4.03 -1.53
C TYR A 50 28.78 -5.23 -0.98
N SER A 51 29.93 -5.54 -1.59
CA SER A 51 30.93 -6.40 -0.96
C SER A 51 31.69 -5.60 0.09
N LYS A 52 31.73 -6.10 1.33
CA LYS A 52 32.51 -5.51 2.42
C LYS A 52 34.00 -5.44 2.05
N GLU A 53 34.50 -6.48 1.40
CA GLU A 53 35.89 -6.62 1.00
C GLU A 53 36.28 -5.54 -0.03
N GLN A 54 35.40 -5.28 -1.02
CA GLN A 54 35.61 -4.19 -1.97
C GLN A 54 35.59 -2.81 -1.29
N LEU A 55 34.68 -2.57 -0.34
CA LEU A 55 34.61 -1.29 0.36
C LEU A 55 35.84 -1.03 1.24
N ILE A 56 36.34 -2.05 1.95
CA ILE A 56 37.57 -1.92 2.76
C ILE A 56 38.78 -1.65 1.86
N ALA A 57 38.91 -2.37 0.74
CA ALA A 57 39.98 -2.13 -0.22
C ALA A 57 39.93 -0.69 -0.79
N ALA A 58 38.73 -0.21 -1.14
CA ALA A 58 38.53 1.16 -1.60
C ALA A 58 38.94 2.20 -0.55
N GLN A 59 38.48 2.03 0.70
CA GLN A 59 38.85 2.92 1.80
C GLN A 59 40.37 2.98 2.02
N MET A 60 41.06 1.83 2.00
CA MET A 60 42.50 1.78 2.16
C MET A 60 43.25 2.53 1.04
N GLN A 61 42.77 2.42 -0.20
CA GLN A 61 43.34 3.15 -1.34
C GLN A 61 43.11 4.66 -1.23
N GLU A 62 41.93 5.10 -0.78
CA GLU A 62 41.67 6.53 -0.54
C GLU A 62 42.54 7.10 0.58
N ALA A 63 42.69 6.36 1.68
CA ALA A 63 43.54 6.78 2.79
C ALA A 63 45.01 6.91 2.35
N ARG A 64 45.49 5.96 1.54
CA ARG A 64 46.84 6.01 0.94
C ARG A 64 46.99 7.20 0.01
N ALA A 65 46.06 7.38 -0.92
CA ALA A 65 46.11 8.46 -1.91
C ALA A 65 46.05 9.84 -1.25
N ARG A 66 45.22 10.00 -0.20
CA ARG A 66 45.18 11.23 0.62
C ARG A 66 46.52 11.50 1.31
N ARG A 67 47.17 10.48 1.87
CA ARG A 67 48.48 10.64 2.54
C ARG A 67 49.56 11.05 1.55
N ASP A 68 49.53 10.47 0.35
CA ASP A 68 50.56 10.66 -0.67
C ASP A 68 50.21 11.85 -1.61
N ASN A 69 49.08 12.53 -1.39
CA ASN A 69 48.52 13.61 -2.22
C ASN A 69 48.34 13.24 -3.71
N GLU A 70 47.94 12.00 -3.97
CA GLU A 70 47.69 11.44 -5.29
C GLU A 70 46.19 11.17 -5.52
N MET A 71 45.80 10.88 -6.76
CA MET A 71 44.46 10.35 -7.05
C MET A 71 44.35 8.88 -6.64
N PRO A 72 43.24 8.45 -6.01
CA PRO A 72 43.07 7.06 -5.60
C PRO A 72 43.02 6.11 -6.80
N LYS A 73 43.79 5.04 -6.73
CA LYS A 73 43.77 3.93 -7.69
C LYS A 73 43.08 2.74 -7.05
N PHE A 74 41.84 2.50 -7.46
CA PHE A 74 41.01 1.44 -6.91
C PHE A 74 41.37 0.10 -7.54
N ASP A 75 42.17 -0.69 -6.82
CA ASP A 75 42.41 -2.10 -7.11
C ASP A 75 41.52 -2.96 -6.19
N LEU A 76 40.29 -3.21 -6.65
CA LEU A 76 39.28 -3.90 -5.85
C LEU A 76 39.32 -5.40 -6.09
N PRO A 77 39.15 -6.23 -5.04
CA PRO A 77 39.05 -7.68 -5.22
C PRO A 77 37.87 -8.02 -6.15
N PRO A 78 38.05 -8.98 -7.07
CA PRO A 78 37.00 -9.37 -7.99
C PRO A 78 35.86 -10.06 -7.22
N VAL A 79 34.61 -9.71 -7.56
CA VAL A 79 33.44 -10.42 -7.05
C VAL A 79 33.32 -11.75 -7.81
N PRO A 80 33.24 -12.90 -7.11
CA PRO A 80 33.08 -14.19 -7.77
C PRO A 80 31.92 -14.19 -8.76
N ALA A 81 32.16 -14.76 -9.93
CA ALA A 81 31.17 -14.90 -10.99
C ALA A 81 30.70 -16.36 -11.10
N GLY A 82 29.47 -16.55 -11.59
CA GLY A 82 28.83 -17.85 -11.69
C GLY A 82 27.79 -18.07 -10.61
N GLU A 83 27.01 -19.14 -10.78
CA GLU A 83 26.03 -19.58 -9.79
C GLU A 83 26.67 -20.60 -8.83
N HIS A 84 26.43 -20.43 -7.54
CA HIS A 84 26.89 -21.33 -6.49
C HIS A 84 25.72 -21.76 -5.59
N PRO A 85 25.72 -23.00 -5.06
CA PRO A 85 24.67 -23.46 -4.15
C PRO A 85 24.53 -22.60 -2.88
N TYR A 86 25.61 -21.97 -2.44
CA TYR A 86 25.63 -21.10 -1.25
C TYR A 86 25.60 -19.60 -1.57
N ASP A 87 25.15 -19.23 -2.78
CA ASP A 87 24.81 -17.83 -3.05
C ASP A 87 23.60 -17.43 -2.24
N LEU A 88 23.65 -16.23 -1.65
CA LEU A 88 22.53 -15.63 -0.94
C LEU A 88 21.61 -14.90 -1.93
N LEU A 89 20.35 -15.32 -1.95
CA LEU A 89 19.30 -14.84 -2.84
C LEU A 89 18.31 -13.98 -2.07
N ASP A 90 17.94 -12.83 -2.64
CA ASP A 90 16.79 -12.07 -2.12
C ASP A 90 15.47 -12.82 -2.40
N LEU A 91 14.35 -12.25 -1.95
CA LEU A 91 13.03 -12.88 -2.11
C LEU A 91 12.63 -13.10 -3.59
N GLU A 92 13.01 -12.21 -4.50
CA GLU A 92 12.67 -12.39 -5.92
C GLU A 92 13.69 -13.31 -6.62
N GLU A 93 14.96 -13.21 -6.27
CA GLU A 93 16.03 -14.07 -6.78
C GLU A 93 15.81 -15.53 -6.36
N SER A 94 15.34 -15.78 -5.15
CA SER A 94 14.94 -17.11 -4.69
C SER A 94 13.77 -17.67 -5.52
N ARG A 95 12.80 -16.84 -5.89
CA ARG A 95 11.72 -17.23 -6.81
C ARG A 95 12.26 -17.62 -8.19
N LEU A 96 13.20 -16.83 -8.70
CA LEU A 96 13.79 -17.04 -10.03
C LEU A 96 14.70 -18.27 -10.08
N ALA A 97 15.32 -18.65 -8.96
CA ALA A 97 16.12 -19.87 -8.85
C ALA A 97 15.29 -21.15 -9.00
N VAL A 98 13.98 -21.11 -8.70
CA VAL A 98 13.07 -22.25 -8.93
C VAL A 98 12.86 -22.48 -10.44
N PRO A 99 12.89 -23.74 -10.92
CA PRO A 99 12.60 -24.08 -12.32
C PRO A 99 11.29 -23.48 -12.81
N GLU A 100 11.24 -23.04 -14.06
CA GLU A 100 10.12 -22.26 -14.61
C GLU A 100 8.78 -23.00 -14.51
N GLU A 101 8.79 -24.33 -14.66
CA GLU A 101 7.61 -25.20 -14.60
C GLU A 101 6.98 -25.25 -13.19
N ARG A 102 7.79 -25.00 -12.15
CA ARG A 102 7.36 -25.01 -10.74
C ARG A 102 7.29 -23.60 -10.16
N ARG A 103 7.78 -22.60 -10.88
CA ARG A 103 7.88 -21.22 -10.41
C ARG A 103 6.48 -20.63 -10.23
N VAL A 104 6.19 -20.16 -9.02
CA VAL A 104 4.91 -19.50 -8.72
C VAL A 104 4.96 -18.02 -9.10
N THR A 105 3.78 -17.39 -9.13
CA THR A 105 3.66 -15.95 -9.35
C THR A 105 4.32 -15.16 -8.21
N PRO A 106 4.80 -13.92 -8.46
CA PRO A 106 5.40 -13.08 -7.41
C PRO A 106 4.48 -12.87 -6.20
N SER A 107 3.18 -12.69 -6.41
CA SER A 107 2.20 -12.52 -5.32
C SER A 107 2.06 -13.79 -4.46
N THR A 108 2.09 -14.98 -5.09
CA THR A 108 2.06 -16.25 -4.35
C THR A 108 3.36 -16.45 -3.57
N TRP A 109 4.50 -16.09 -4.15
CA TRP A 109 5.80 -16.16 -3.49
C TRP A 109 5.88 -15.24 -2.26
N GLN A 110 5.37 -14.01 -2.38
CA GLN A 110 5.24 -13.08 -1.25
C GLN A 110 4.37 -13.69 -0.13
N THR A 111 3.32 -14.42 -0.50
CA THR A 111 2.46 -15.11 0.47
C THR A 111 3.21 -16.23 1.18
N TYR A 112 4.13 -16.94 0.52
CA TYR A 112 4.93 -17.98 1.16
C TYR A 112 5.90 -17.44 2.22
N LYS A 113 6.33 -16.19 2.09
CA LYS A 113 7.15 -15.54 3.12
C LYS A 113 6.42 -15.39 4.47
N TYR A 114 5.13 -15.07 4.44
CA TYR A 114 4.34 -14.75 5.64
C TYR A 114 3.24 -15.77 5.97
N GLY A 115 3.01 -16.75 5.09
CA GLY A 115 1.90 -17.69 5.19
C GLY A 115 2.17 -18.88 6.11
N THR A 116 1.09 -19.53 6.53
CA THR A 116 1.15 -20.68 7.45
C THR A 116 1.10 -22.04 6.75
N LYS A 117 0.54 -22.13 5.53
CA LYS A 117 0.32 -23.41 4.83
C LYS A 117 1.52 -23.88 4.02
N THR A 118 2.12 -22.96 3.28
CA THR A 118 3.31 -23.20 2.46
C THR A 118 4.24 -22.06 2.78
N ARG A 119 5.07 -22.27 3.81
CA ARG A 119 6.02 -21.28 4.29
C ARG A 119 7.36 -21.51 3.61
N LEU A 120 8.04 -20.43 3.23
CA LEU A 120 9.46 -20.48 2.89
C LEU A 120 10.26 -21.02 4.10
N PRO A 121 11.42 -21.63 3.87
CA PRO A 121 12.30 -22.00 4.96
C PRO A 121 12.71 -20.76 5.77
N GLU A 122 13.21 -20.98 6.97
CA GLU A 122 13.82 -19.90 7.73
C GLU A 122 14.93 -19.24 6.91
N ARG A 123 15.06 -17.92 7.05
CA ARG A 123 16.09 -17.16 6.35
C ARG A 123 17.46 -17.63 6.82
N ASP A 124 18.38 -17.79 5.88
CA ASP A 124 19.76 -18.15 6.19
C ASP A 124 20.57 -16.92 6.65
N PHE A 125 20.17 -15.73 6.20
CA PHE A 125 20.83 -14.47 6.53
C PHE A 125 19.84 -13.30 6.54
N ASN A 126 20.04 -12.33 7.43
CA ASN A 126 19.26 -11.09 7.48
C ASN A 126 20.22 -9.89 7.44
N LEU A 127 20.07 -9.02 6.43
CA LEU A 127 20.89 -7.83 6.28
C LEU A 127 20.16 -6.59 6.81
N GLY A 128 20.79 -5.88 7.75
CA GLY A 128 20.29 -4.61 8.27
C GLY A 128 19.10 -4.74 9.24
N GLY A 129 18.81 -5.93 9.74
CA GLY A 129 17.90 -6.13 10.86
C GLY A 129 18.52 -5.69 12.18
N LYS A 130 17.66 -5.32 13.14
CA LYS A 130 18.07 -5.02 14.51
C LYS A 130 17.54 -6.10 15.43
N GLU A 131 18.39 -6.60 16.31
CA GLU A 131 17.97 -7.48 17.37
C GLU A 131 17.20 -6.66 18.43
N VAL A 132 15.95 -7.05 18.68
CA VAL A 132 15.06 -6.49 19.69
C VAL A 132 14.47 -7.69 20.42
N ASP A 133 14.76 -7.81 21.72
CA ASP A 133 14.28 -8.92 22.57
C ASP A 133 14.64 -10.32 22.04
N GLY A 134 15.82 -10.46 21.44
CA GLY A 134 16.30 -11.72 20.84
C GLY A 134 15.70 -12.04 19.47
N GLU A 135 14.81 -11.20 18.95
CA GLU A 135 14.28 -11.31 17.59
C GLU A 135 14.90 -10.26 16.66
N VAL A 136 15.35 -10.68 15.48
CA VAL A 136 15.83 -9.75 14.46
C VAL A 136 14.63 -9.14 13.74
N VAL A 137 14.33 -7.87 14.07
CA VAL A 137 13.25 -7.06 13.51
C VAL A 137 13.79 -6.20 12.36
N GLY A 138 13.08 -6.23 11.23
CA GLY A 138 13.45 -5.51 10.02
C GLY A 138 14.53 -6.22 9.19
N GLY A 139 15.27 -5.44 8.40
CA GLY A 139 16.24 -5.98 7.45
C GLY A 139 15.62 -6.58 6.19
N ASP A 140 16.49 -7.04 5.30
CA ASP A 140 16.13 -7.86 4.14
C ASP A 140 16.55 -9.31 4.40
N ASP A 141 15.65 -10.24 4.12
CA ASP A 141 15.88 -11.67 4.32
C ASP A 141 16.50 -12.28 3.06
N PHE A 142 17.50 -13.13 3.26
CA PHE A 142 18.19 -13.87 2.21
C PHE A 142 18.17 -15.36 2.52
N TRP A 143 18.15 -16.15 1.46
CA TRP A 143 18.22 -17.60 1.52
C TRP A 143 19.35 -18.10 0.63
N PHE A 144 20.03 -19.16 1.03
CA PHE A 144 20.93 -19.84 0.14
C PHE A 144 20.16 -20.43 -1.03
N ARG A 145 20.75 -20.38 -2.23
CA ARG A 145 20.20 -21.03 -3.42
C ARG A 145 19.85 -22.49 -3.15
N LYS A 146 20.75 -23.23 -2.49
CA LYS A 146 20.53 -24.62 -2.07
C LYS A 146 19.31 -24.76 -1.17
N THR A 147 19.17 -23.93 -0.13
CA THR A 147 18.03 -23.96 0.78
C THR A 147 16.70 -23.82 0.04
N ILE A 148 16.63 -22.94 -0.97
CA ILE A 148 15.43 -22.74 -1.78
C ILE A 148 15.16 -23.91 -2.72
N LEU A 149 16.19 -24.46 -3.36
CA LEU A 149 16.05 -25.60 -4.26
C LEU A 149 15.68 -26.88 -3.51
N ASP A 150 16.29 -27.12 -2.35
CA ASP A 150 15.95 -28.24 -1.46
C ASP A 150 14.52 -28.10 -0.94
N TRP A 151 14.10 -26.88 -0.56
CA TRP A 151 12.72 -26.61 -0.18
C TRP A 151 11.74 -26.83 -1.34
N ASP A 152 12.07 -26.37 -2.56
CA ASP A 152 11.22 -26.59 -3.73
C ASP A 152 11.10 -28.09 -4.04
N ALA A 153 12.19 -28.84 -3.99
CA ALA A 153 12.17 -30.29 -4.20
C ALA A 153 11.20 -31.00 -3.25
N ASN A 154 11.12 -30.55 -2.00
CA ASN A 154 10.31 -31.18 -0.95
C ASN A 154 8.90 -30.57 -0.77
N ARG A 155 8.62 -29.37 -1.31
CA ARG A 155 7.32 -28.74 -1.07
C ARG A 155 6.20 -29.48 -1.81
N PRO A 156 5.00 -29.57 -1.21
CA PRO A 156 3.84 -30.12 -1.90
C PRO A 156 3.61 -29.38 -3.22
N GLY A 157 3.72 -30.11 -4.34
CA GLY A 157 3.37 -29.59 -5.66
C GLY A 157 1.89 -29.18 -5.73
N PRO A 158 1.50 -28.39 -6.74
CA PRO A 158 0.10 -28.07 -7.00
C PRO A 158 -0.74 -29.36 -7.13
N GLY A 159 -1.66 -29.60 -6.19
CA GLY A 159 -2.51 -30.80 -6.20
C GLY A 159 -1.85 -32.09 -5.71
N SER A 160 -0.66 -32.01 -5.10
CA SER A 160 0.15 -33.18 -4.71
C SER A 160 -0.38 -34.02 -3.54
N VAL A 161 -1.30 -33.50 -2.71
CA VAL A 161 -2.00 -34.34 -1.74
C VAL A 161 -3.26 -34.88 -2.41
N PRO A 162 -3.36 -36.22 -2.65
CA PRO A 162 -4.58 -36.84 -3.13
C PRO A 162 -5.74 -36.45 -2.21
N GLY A 163 -6.70 -35.66 -2.71
CA GLY A 163 -7.88 -35.23 -1.95
C GLY A 163 -7.83 -33.84 -1.30
N ARG A 164 -6.69 -33.12 -1.27
CA ARG A 164 -6.64 -31.70 -0.85
C ARG A 164 -6.26 -30.79 -2.01
N GLY A 165 -7.26 -30.47 -2.79
CA GLY A 165 -7.14 -29.52 -3.89
C GLY A 165 -8.35 -29.63 -4.80
N ARG A 166 -8.74 -28.50 -5.37
CA ARG A 166 -9.73 -28.52 -6.43
C ARG A 166 -9.09 -29.19 -7.65
N LYS A 167 -9.68 -30.29 -8.17
CA LYS A 167 -9.19 -30.92 -9.41
C LYS A 167 -9.07 -29.85 -10.49
N VAL A 168 -7.96 -29.88 -11.23
CA VAL A 168 -7.74 -29.00 -12.38
C VAL A 168 -8.94 -29.13 -13.32
N GLY A 169 -9.53 -28.00 -13.72
CA GLY A 169 -10.72 -27.96 -14.56
C GLY A 169 -12.07 -28.01 -13.84
N SER A 170 -12.13 -28.21 -12.51
CA SER A 170 -13.42 -28.14 -11.83
C SER A 170 -13.91 -26.68 -11.77
N LYS A 171 -15.00 -26.39 -12.48
CA LYS A 171 -15.70 -25.09 -12.45
C LYS A 171 -16.61 -25.02 -11.22
N ASN A 172 -16.92 -23.80 -10.75
CA ASN A 172 -17.95 -23.63 -9.70
C ASN A 172 -19.28 -23.99 -10.35
N ALA A 173 -19.67 -25.26 -10.29
CA ALA A 173 -20.85 -25.77 -10.99
C ALA A 173 -22.15 -25.22 -10.41
N ALA A 174 -22.14 -24.75 -9.16
CA ALA A 174 -23.27 -24.12 -8.51
C ALA A 174 -22.82 -23.03 -7.52
N PRO A 175 -23.66 -22.02 -7.25
CA PRO A 175 -23.53 -21.16 -6.08
C PRO A 175 -23.43 -22.04 -4.83
N ARG A 176 -22.50 -21.71 -3.92
CA ARG A 176 -22.41 -22.43 -2.64
C ARG A 176 -23.74 -22.28 -1.91
N ARG A 177 -24.34 -23.40 -1.50
CA ARG A 177 -25.51 -23.37 -0.61
C ARG A 177 -25.12 -22.61 0.65
N LEU A 178 -25.96 -21.69 1.09
CA LEU A 178 -25.76 -21.02 2.36
C LEU A 178 -25.78 -22.06 3.48
N THR A 179 -24.86 -21.93 4.43
CA THR A 179 -24.95 -22.69 5.68
C THR A 179 -26.12 -22.15 6.51
N PRO A 180 -26.75 -22.97 7.37
CA PRO A 180 -27.81 -22.51 8.27
C PRO A 180 -27.40 -21.27 9.08
N GLU A 181 -26.20 -21.27 9.65
CA GLU A 181 -25.65 -20.10 10.37
C GLU A 181 -25.56 -18.83 9.51
N ALA A 182 -25.19 -18.96 8.22
CA ALA A 182 -25.10 -17.81 7.34
C ALA A 182 -26.49 -17.25 7.01
N GLN A 183 -27.51 -18.12 6.97
CA GLN A 183 -28.90 -17.73 6.80
C GLN A 183 -29.43 -17.04 8.07
N GLU A 184 -29.19 -17.61 9.25
CA GLU A 184 -29.55 -17.01 10.55
C GLU A 184 -28.94 -15.61 10.73
N ARG A 185 -27.64 -15.43 10.40
CA ARG A 185 -27.00 -14.11 10.44
C ARG A 185 -27.66 -13.11 9.49
N ARG A 186 -28.09 -13.55 8.30
CA ARG A 186 -28.82 -12.68 7.36
C ARG A 186 -30.18 -12.29 7.90
N ASP A 187 -30.94 -13.27 8.41
CA ASP A 187 -32.28 -13.04 8.93
C ASP A 187 -32.24 -12.12 10.16
N ARG A 188 -31.28 -12.34 11.07
CA ARG A 188 -31.00 -11.45 12.21
C ARG A 188 -30.57 -10.05 11.77
N THR A 189 -29.75 -9.94 10.72
CA THR A 189 -29.38 -8.63 10.16
C THR A 189 -30.60 -7.88 9.62
N ARG A 190 -31.53 -8.56 8.96
CA ARG A 190 -32.78 -7.93 8.47
C ARG A 190 -33.62 -7.44 9.65
N GLN A 191 -33.83 -8.28 10.65
CA GLN A 191 -34.57 -7.91 11.86
C GLN A 191 -33.98 -6.68 12.55
N LEU A 192 -32.65 -6.66 12.77
CA LEU A 192 -31.98 -5.52 13.41
C LEU A 192 -32.03 -4.24 12.56
N LEU A 193 -32.07 -4.38 11.24
CA LEU A 193 -32.21 -3.25 10.32
C LEU A 193 -33.64 -2.68 10.32
N ASP A 194 -34.65 -3.56 10.47
CA ASP A 194 -36.05 -3.15 10.61
C ASP A 194 -36.28 -2.44 11.97
N GLU A 195 -35.65 -2.94 13.04
CA GLU A 195 -35.66 -2.33 14.38
C GLU A 195 -34.88 -1.00 14.41
N ASN A 196 -33.76 -0.91 13.67
CA ASN A 196 -32.93 0.27 13.60
C ASN A 196 -32.39 0.54 12.18
N PRO A 197 -33.08 1.38 11.39
CA PRO A 197 -32.66 1.71 10.03
C PRO A 197 -31.25 2.34 9.95
N THR A 198 -30.80 2.97 11.04
CA THR A 198 -29.48 3.63 11.14
C THR A 198 -28.36 2.72 11.64
N LEU A 199 -28.60 1.41 11.73
CA LEU A 199 -27.60 0.43 12.19
C LEU A 199 -26.28 0.54 11.39
N THR A 200 -25.18 0.67 12.13
CA THR A 200 -23.83 0.76 11.57
C THR A 200 -23.17 -0.61 11.51
N ALA A 201 -22.21 -0.79 10.60
CA ALA A 201 -21.49 -2.06 10.46
C ALA A 201 -20.72 -2.46 11.72
N ALA A 202 -20.22 -1.48 12.50
CA ALA A 202 -19.52 -1.73 13.75
C ALA A 202 -20.46 -2.34 14.81
N LYS A 203 -21.65 -1.75 15.01
CA LYS A 203 -22.64 -2.27 15.96
C LYS A 203 -23.15 -3.65 15.54
N LEU A 204 -23.38 -3.87 14.25
CA LEU A 204 -23.78 -5.19 13.75
C LEU A 204 -22.66 -6.23 13.92
N ALA A 205 -21.39 -5.83 13.74
CA ALA A 205 -20.25 -6.72 13.92
C ALA A 205 -20.14 -7.23 15.36
N GLU A 206 -20.34 -6.33 16.33
CA GLU A 206 -20.40 -6.64 17.75
C GLU A 206 -21.58 -7.57 18.07
N GLU A 207 -22.79 -7.23 17.64
CA GLU A 207 -24.01 -8.00 17.89
C GLU A 207 -23.96 -9.42 17.31
N LEU A 208 -23.37 -9.60 16.12
CA LEU A 208 -23.28 -10.91 15.45
C LEU A 208 -21.97 -11.66 15.76
N GLY A 209 -21.02 -11.05 16.48
CA GLY A 209 -19.69 -11.62 16.71
C GLY A 209 -18.91 -11.90 15.43
N VAL A 210 -19.01 -11.03 14.42
CA VAL A 210 -18.33 -11.18 13.11
C VAL A 210 -17.35 -10.05 12.84
N HIS A 211 -16.39 -10.29 11.93
CA HIS A 211 -15.48 -9.24 11.49
C HIS A 211 -16.24 -8.06 10.83
N PRO A 212 -15.85 -6.79 11.04
CA PRO A 212 -16.56 -5.60 10.52
C PRO A 212 -16.84 -5.63 9.00
N VAL A 213 -15.88 -6.11 8.21
CA VAL A 213 -16.03 -6.26 6.75
C VAL A 213 -17.16 -7.25 6.38
N HIS A 214 -17.41 -8.29 7.19
CA HIS A 214 -18.53 -9.20 6.96
C HIS A 214 -19.86 -8.59 7.36
N ALA A 215 -19.92 -7.86 8.48
CA ALA A 215 -21.11 -7.11 8.88
C ALA A 215 -21.50 -6.06 7.82
N GLU A 216 -20.54 -5.34 7.25
CA GLU A 216 -20.79 -4.38 6.18
C GLU A 216 -21.40 -5.05 4.93
N ARG A 217 -20.88 -6.23 4.53
CA ARG A 217 -21.43 -6.99 3.41
C ARG A 217 -22.85 -7.48 3.70
N LEU A 218 -23.14 -7.92 4.93
CA LEU A 218 -24.48 -8.34 5.34
C LEU A 218 -25.46 -7.16 5.31
N LEU A 219 -25.09 -6.00 5.86
CA LEU A 219 -25.91 -4.78 5.80
C LEU A 219 -26.18 -4.35 4.36
N SER A 220 -25.14 -4.35 3.52
CA SER A 220 -25.30 -3.96 2.11
C SER A 220 -26.24 -4.91 1.37
N ALA A 221 -26.14 -6.22 1.61
CA ALA A 221 -27.05 -7.20 1.02
C ALA A 221 -28.49 -7.02 1.55
N ALA A 222 -28.67 -6.90 2.87
CA ALA A 222 -29.98 -6.72 3.49
C ALA A 222 -30.69 -5.45 2.98
N ARG A 223 -29.96 -4.33 2.87
CA ARG A 223 -30.48 -3.06 2.33
C ARG A 223 -30.85 -3.13 0.85
N LYS A 224 -30.15 -3.95 0.07
CA LYS A 224 -30.49 -4.20 -1.34
C LYS A 224 -31.74 -5.08 -1.46
N GLU A 225 -31.85 -6.10 -0.61
CA GLU A 225 -32.98 -7.03 -0.58
C GLU A 225 -34.27 -6.38 -0.09
N SER A 226 -34.19 -5.48 0.91
CA SER A 226 -35.36 -4.79 1.47
C SER A 226 -36.00 -3.77 0.51
N ASN A 227 -35.50 -3.64 -0.72
CA ASN A 227 -35.95 -2.64 -1.70
C ASN A 227 -35.99 -1.21 -1.12
N SER A 228 -35.25 -0.93 -0.03
CA SER A 228 -35.22 0.37 0.64
C SER A 228 -34.36 1.40 -0.11
N VAL A 229 -34.43 1.37 -1.45
CA VAL A 229 -33.93 2.43 -2.33
C VAL A 229 -34.60 3.78 -2.01
N PRO A 230 -35.87 3.87 -1.52
CA PRO A 230 -36.44 5.15 -1.08
C PRO A 230 -35.70 5.75 0.11
N PHE A 231 -35.32 4.96 1.13
CA PHE A 231 -34.82 5.53 2.39
C PHE A 231 -33.39 6.05 2.30
N ALA A 232 -32.48 5.33 1.62
CA ALA A 232 -31.12 5.82 1.38
C ALA A 232 -31.11 7.05 0.46
N THR A 233 -32.03 7.09 -0.51
CA THR A 233 -32.22 8.25 -1.40
C THR A 233 -32.84 9.42 -0.63
N GLN A 234 -33.83 9.18 0.24
CA GLN A 234 -34.46 10.17 1.10
C GLN A 234 -33.47 10.76 2.09
N GLN A 235 -32.71 9.95 2.83
CA GLN A 235 -31.66 10.45 3.72
C GLN A 235 -30.59 11.23 2.95
N ALA A 236 -30.16 10.75 1.78
CA ALA A 236 -29.21 11.50 0.96
C ALA A 236 -29.79 12.84 0.48
N GLN A 237 -31.07 12.88 0.10
CA GLN A 237 -31.79 14.09 -0.28
C GLN A 237 -31.96 15.05 0.90
N GLU A 238 -32.34 14.56 2.08
CA GLU A 238 -32.46 15.33 3.32
C GLU A 238 -31.11 15.91 3.73
N ARG A 239 -30.02 15.12 3.66
CA ARG A 239 -28.66 15.59 3.94
C ARG A 239 -28.22 16.67 2.96
N ARG A 240 -28.53 16.52 1.67
CA ARG A 240 -28.27 17.57 0.66
C ARG A 240 -29.07 18.83 0.94
N LYS A 241 -30.36 18.70 1.26
CA LYS A 241 -31.25 19.81 1.61
C LYS A 241 -30.75 20.54 2.86
N ARG A 242 -30.38 19.79 3.91
CA ARG A 242 -29.82 20.34 5.16
C ARG A 242 -28.47 21.00 4.93
N THR A 243 -27.58 20.38 4.15
CA THR A 243 -26.29 20.97 3.78
C THR A 243 -26.47 22.30 3.06
N ARG A 244 -27.41 22.37 2.12
CA ARG A 244 -27.73 23.59 1.39
C ARG A 244 -28.30 24.67 2.31
N GLN A 245 -29.21 24.31 3.21
CA GLN A 245 -29.73 25.22 4.23
C GLN A 245 -28.60 25.78 5.11
N LEU A 246 -27.71 24.93 5.61
CA LEU A 246 -26.57 25.36 6.44
C LEU A 246 -25.59 26.24 5.66
N LEU A 247 -25.41 25.98 4.37
CA LEU A 247 -24.58 26.82 3.50
C LEU A 247 -25.22 28.21 3.32
N ASP A 248 -26.54 28.28 3.17
CA ASP A 248 -27.26 29.56 3.08
C ASP A 248 -27.24 30.34 4.41
N GLU A 249 -27.29 29.63 5.56
CA GLU A 249 -27.19 30.22 6.90
C GLU A 249 -25.77 30.68 7.25
N ASN A 250 -24.73 29.97 6.78
CA ASN A 250 -23.33 30.18 7.18
C ASN A 250 -22.36 30.24 5.98
N LEU A 251 -22.69 31.11 5.02
CA LEU A 251 -22.03 31.21 3.70
C LEU A 251 -20.49 31.23 3.76
N HIS A 252 -19.91 31.97 4.71
CA HIS A 252 -18.46 32.18 4.81
C HIS A 252 -17.74 31.26 5.80
N GLY A 253 -18.46 30.47 6.61
CA GLY A 253 -17.90 29.80 7.79
C GLY A 253 -18.14 28.29 7.87
N LEU A 254 -18.90 27.72 6.93
CA LEU A 254 -19.20 26.30 6.91
C LEU A 254 -17.99 25.49 6.44
N THR A 255 -17.27 24.88 7.38
CA THR A 255 -16.18 23.94 7.11
C THR A 255 -16.72 22.51 7.03
N ALA A 256 -15.98 21.63 6.37
CA ALA A 256 -16.40 20.22 6.26
C ALA A 256 -16.47 19.50 7.61
N SER A 257 -15.62 19.88 8.58
CA SER A 257 -15.68 19.34 9.95
C SER A 257 -16.99 19.72 10.65
N LYS A 258 -17.41 20.99 10.56
CA LYS A 258 -18.69 21.44 11.16
C LYS A 258 -19.88 20.75 10.49
N LEU A 259 -19.83 20.62 9.16
CA LEU A 259 -20.90 19.93 8.43
C LEU A 259 -20.95 18.42 8.78
N ALA A 260 -19.80 17.78 8.96
CA ALA A 260 -19.72 16.37 9.35
C ALA A 260 -20.39 16.11 10.71
N GLU A 261 -20.16 17.00 11.66
CA GLU A 261 -20.78 16.96 12.99
C GLU A 261 -22.31 17.17 12.90
N GLU A 262 -22.74 18.24 12.22
CA GLU A 262 -24.16 18.61 12.11
C GLU A 262 -25.00 17.57 11.36
N VAL A 263 -24.42 16.90 10.36
CA VAL A 263 -25.14 15.93 9.49
C VAL A 263 -24.88 14.47 9.92
N GLY A 264 -23.99 14.24 10.87
CA GLY A 264 -23.64 12.90 11.37
C GLY A 264 -22.98 12.02 10.31
N VAL A 265 -22.00 12.55 9.57
CA VAL A 265 -21.28 11.84 8.50
C VAL A 265 -19.77 11.96 8.65
N THR A 266 -18.99 11.17 7.90
CA THR A 266 -17.53 11.30 7.92
C THR A 266 -17.08 12.61 7.25
N GLN A 267 -15.95 13.17 7.69
CA GLN A 267 -15.42 14.42 7.13
C GLN A 267 -15.26 14.38 5.61
N GLY A 268 -14.68 13.30 5.05
CA GLY A 268 -14.53 13.17 3.60
C GLY A 268 -15.87 13.07 2.83
N TYR A 269 -16.94 12.60 3.48
CA TYR A 269 -18.28 12.64 2.87
C TYR A 269 -18.91 14.03 2.99
N ALA A 270 -18.73 14.72 4.12
CA ALA A 270 -19.12 16.12 4.28
C ALA A 270 -18.44 17.04 3.27
N GLU A 271 -17.15 16.85 2.99
CA GLU A 271 -16.42 17.60 1.95
C GLU A 271 -17.10 17.46 0.57
N ARG A 272 -17.50 16.24 0.21
CA ARG A 272 -18.22 15.98 -1.05
C ARG A 272 -19.60 16.62 -1.08
N LEU A 273 -20.37 16.54 0.01
CA LEU A 273 -21.68 17.19 0.13
C LEU A 273 -21.56 18.71 0.02
N LEU A 274 -20.60 19.31 0.72
CA LEU A 274 -20.35 20.74 0.70
C LEU A 274 -19.91 21.22 -0.68
N HIS A 275 -19.03 20.46 -1.36
CA HIS A 275 -18.62 20.76 -2.72
C HIS A 275 -19.82 20.77 -3.68
N ALA A 276 -20.67 19.74 -3.64
CA ALA A 276 -21.87 19.67 -4.48
C ALA A 276 -22.84 20.83 -4.20
N ALA A 277 -23.09 21.14 -2.92
CA ALA A 277 -23.96 22.25 -2.55
C ALA A 277 -23.42 23.62 -3.02
N ARG A 278 -22.10 23.82 -2.97
CA ARG A 278 -21.45 25.03 -3.51
C ARG A 278 -21.54 25.12 -5.03
N GLN A 279 -21.40 24.00 -5.75
CA GLN A 279 -21.62 23.98 -7.20
C GLN A 279 -23.06 24.35 -7.56
N ASP A 280 -24.04 23.77 -6.87
CA ASP A 280 -25.46 24.09 -7.11
C ASP A 280 -25.75 25.58 -6.85
N LYS A 281 -25.24 26.13 -5.74
CA LYS A 281 -25.37 27.55 -5.44
C LYS A 281 -24.67 28.44 -6.47
N LEU A 282 -23.51 28.02 -6.96
CA LEU A 282 -22.75 28.76 -7.97
C LEU A 282 -23.48 28.78 -9.32
N ARG A 283 -24.13 27.68 -9.72
CA ARG A 283 -25.02 27.66 -10.90
C ARG A 283 -26.14 28.68 -10.77
N GLU A 284 -26.76 28.78 -9.59
CA GLU A 284 -27.80 29.78 -9.32
C GLU A 284 -27.29 31.22 -9.37
N LEU A 285 -26.04 31.45 -8.95
CA LEU A 285 -25.40 32.76 -9.04
C LEU A 285 -25.06 33.12 -10.49
N LEU A 286 -24.50 32.19 -11.27
CA LEU A 286 -24.18 32.39 -12.68
C LEU A 286 -25.43 32.64 -13.53
N ALA A 287 -26.54 31.95 -13.24
CA ALA A 287 -27.83 32.21 -13.89
C ALA A 287 -28.33 33.65 -13.68
N LYS A 288 -27.97 34.28 -12.54
CA LYS A 288 -28.32 35.67 -12.23
C LYS A 288 -27.26 36.68 -12.69
N ARG A 289 -25.99 36.28 -12.69
CA ARG A 289 -24.81 37.10 -12.99
C ARG A 289 -23.80 36.27 -13.81
N PRO A 290 -23.90 36.25 -15.15
CA PRO A 290 -23.00 35.48 -16.01
C PRO A 290 -21.52 35.88 -15.86
N GLU A 291 -21.27 37.17 -15.61
CA GLU A 291 -19.94 37.77 -15.46
C GLU A 291 -19.33 37.59 -14.05
N LEU A 292 -19.70 36.52 -13.34
CA LEU A 292 -19.16 36.25 -12.00
C LEU A 292 -17.64 36.03 -12.06
N THR A 293 -16.89 36.76 -11.22
CA THR A 293 -15.42 36.67 -11.16
C THR A 293 -14.95 35.65 -10.11
N VAL A 294 -13.66 35.32 -10.11
CA VAL A 294 -13.08 34.42 -9.11
C VAL A 294 -13.12 35.08 -7.72
N GLU A 295 -12.93 36.39 -7.66
CA GLU A 295 -12.99 37.20 -6.44
C GLU A 295 -14.41 37.20 -5.85
N ASP A 296 -15.44 37.30 -6.69
CA ASP A 296 -16.84 37.19 -6.26
C ASP A 296 -17.12 35.81 -5.62
N VAL A 297 -16.62 34.73 -6.23
CA VAL A 297 -16.75 33.37 -5.72
C VAL A 297 -15.99 33.20 -4.40
N GLN A 298 -14.77 33.74 -4.33
CA GLN A 298 -13.94 33.71 -3.13
C GLN A 298 -14.62 34.44 -1.96
N ALA A 299 -15.13 35.66 -2.21
CA ALA A 299 -15.87 36.45 -1.24
C ALA A 299 -17.13 35.72 -0.79
N THR A 300 -17.90 35.17 -1.72
CA THR A 300 -19.17 34.45 -1.44
C THR A 300 -18.95 33.24 -0.52
N PHE A 301 -18.01 32.34 -0.84
CA PHE A 301 -17.87 31.08 -0.09
C PHE A 301 -16.80 31.09 1.01
N GLY A 302 -16.12 32.22 1.22
CA GLY A 302 -15.07 32.36 2.23
C GLY A 302 -13.84 31.48 1.95
N PHE A 303 -13.48 31.29 0.67
CA PHE A 303 -12.29 30.52 0.33
C PHE A 303 -11.02 31.29 0.71
N SER A 304 -10.10 30.65 1.44
CA SER A 304 -8.80 31.24 1.76
C SER A 304 -7.82 31.19 0.59
N VAL A 305 -8.02 30.28 -0.35
CA VAL A 305 -7.13 30.03 -1.49
C VAL A 305 -7.88 30.29 -2.80
N THR A 306 -7.41 31.27 -3.58
CA THR A 306 -8.01 31.69 -4.86
C THR A 306 -8.09 30.55 -5.88
N ALA A 307 -7.12 29.61 -5.85
CA ALA A 307 -7.14 28.44 -6.72
C ALA A 307 -8.40 27.58 -6.55
N HIS A 308 -8.91 27.39 -5.33
CA HIS A 308 -10.13 26.60 -5.09
C HIS A 308 -11.38 27.31 -5.66
N ALA A 309 -11.47 28.63 -5.52
CA ALA A 309 -12.55 29.41 -6.09
C ALA A 309 -12.55 29.33 -7.62
N ARG A 310 -11.36 29.45 -8.24
CA ARG A 310 -11.19 29.30 -9.70
C ARG A 310 -11.59 27.91 -10.18
N THR A 311 -11.06 26.84 -9.57
CA THR A 311 -11.40 25.46 -9.95
C THR A 311 -12.91 25.19 -9.86
N LEU A 312 -13.58 25.71 -8.83
CA LEU A 312 -15.02 25.55 -8.70
C LEU A 312 -15.79 26.29 -9.80
N LEU A 313 -15.39 27.53 -10.13
CA LEU A 313 -16.00 28.35 -11.16
C LEU A 313 -15.83 27.76 -12.55
N ASP A 314 -14.61 27.36 -12.90
CA ASP A 314 -14.28 26.78 -14.20
C ASP A 314 -15.06 25.49 -14.43
N LYS A 315 -15.12 24.61 -13.41
CA LYS A 315 -15.87 23.36 -13.47
C LYS A 315 -17.37 23.59 -13.70
N VAL A 316 -17.97 24.57 -13.03
CA VAL A 316 -19.41 24.86 -13.22
C VAL A 316 -19.67 25.45 -14.61
N ARG A 317 -18.77 26.30 -15.13
CA ARG A 317 -18.89 26.86 -16.49
C ARG A 317 -18.77 25.79 -17.56
N GLU A 318 -17.84 24.86 -17.40
CA GLU A 318 -17.66 23.70 -18.29
C GLU A 318 -18.92 22.83 -18.32
N GLU A 319 -19.45 22.45 -17.14
CA GLU A 319 -20.69 21.67 -17.03
C GLU A 319 -21.92 22.40 -17.61
N SER A 320 -21.95 23.74 -17.56
CA SER A 320 -23.03 24.54 -18.16
C SER A 320 -22.88 24.74 -19.67
N ALA A 321 -21.69 24.57 -20.25
CA ALA A 321 -21.48 24.65 -21.69
C ALA A 321 -21.85 23.34 -22.41
N GLU A 322 -21.89 22.22 -21.69
CA GLU A 322 -22.26 20.90 -22.21
C GLU A 322 -23.79 20.65 -22.28
N GLN A 323 -24.61 21.50 -21.64
CA GLN A 323 -26.08 21.37 -21.56
C GLN A 323 -26.80 22.18 -22.65
#